data_AF-A0A2E4WCR4-F1
#
_entry.id   AF-A0A2E4WCR4-F1
#
_cell.length_a   1.000
_cell.length_b   1.000
_cell.length_c   1.000
_cell.angle_alpha   90.00
_cell.angle_beta   90.00
_cell.angle_gamma   90.00
#
_symmetry.space_group_name_H-M   'P 1'
#
loop_
_entity.id
_entity.type
_entity.pdbx_description
1 polymer ?
#
loop_
_entity_poly.entity_id
_entity_poly.type
_entity_poly.pdbx_seq_one_letter_code
_entity_poly.pdbx_strand_id
1 'polypeptide(L)' 'GYDWLFTTKFKGLLTKYGGANSHMAIRCAELNIPAAIGCGEELFEHLKKHKRVLLNCSSAIIQTI' A
#
# COMPACT_ATOMS: atom_id res chain seq x y z
N GLY A 1 16.65 -3.48 6.64
CA GLY A 1 15.28 -3.70 6.17
C GLY A 1 14.40 -2.51 6.54
N TYR A 2 13.14 -2.52 6.11
CA TYR A 2 12.16 -1.46 6.39
C TYR A 2 11.21 -1.81 7.55
N ASP A 3 11.58 -2.76 8.41
CA ASP A 3 10.69 -3.27 9.48
C ASP A 3 10.26 -2.23 10.50
N TRP A 4 11.09 -1.21 10.71
CA TRP A 4 10.76 -0.09 11.56
C TRP A 4 9.46 0.62 11.11
N LEU A 5 9.10 0.60 9.82
CA LEU A 5 7.84 1.16 9.34
C LEU A 5 6.63 0.48 10.01
N PHE A 6 6.66 -0.84 10.17
CA PHE A 6 5.61 -1.63 10.82
C PHE A 6 5.49 -1.39 12.33
N THR A 7 6.46 -0.70 12.94
CA THR A 7 6.36 -0.24 14.33
C THR A 7 5.62 1.09 14.46
N THR A 8 5.38 1.78 13.34
CA THR A 8 4.64 3.06 13.31
C THR A 8 3.13 2.84 13.17
N LYS A 9 2.34 3.83 13.58
CA LYS A 9 0.87 3.78 13.45
C LYS A 9 0.44 4.28 12.07
N PHE A 10 0.44 3.40 11.08
CA PHE A 10 -0.17 3.65 9.77
C PHE A 10 -1.33 2.69 9.50
N LYS A 11 -2.26 3.10 8.64
CA LYS A 11 -3.49 2.33 8.36
C LYS A 11 -3.41 1.48 7.11
N GLY A 12 -2.45 1.75 6.22
CA GLY A 12 -2.26 1.02 4.98
C GLY A 12 -0.99 1.45 4.26
N LEU A 13 -0.48 0.60 3.37
CA LEU A 13 0.78 0.84 2.66
C LEU A 13 0.52 1.00 1.15
N LEU A 14 1.12 2.03 0.55
CA LEU A 14 1.10 2.23 -0.90
C LEU A 14 2.53 2.34 -1.40
N THR A 15 2.93 1.50 -2.36
CA THR A 15 4.27 1.59 -2.96
C THR A 15 4.19 1.77 -4.46
N LYS A 16 4.98 2.71 -4.99
CA LYS A 16 5.11 2.95 -6.43
C LYS A 16 5.65 1.72 -7.17
N TYR A 17 6.61 1.04 -6.54
CA TYR A 17 7.29 -0.14 -7.07
C TYR A 17 7.29 -1.28 -6.05
N GLY A 18 7.51 -2.49 -6.53
CA GLY A 18 7.52 -3.71 -5.72
C GLY A 18 6.74 -4.84 -6.40
N GLY A 19 6.66 -5.97 -5.72
CA GLY A 19 5.88 -7.12 -6.18
C GLY A 19 5.24 -7.88 -5.02
N ALA A 20 4.37 -8.83 -5.36
CA ALA A 20 3.64 -9.65 -4.39
C ALA A 20 4.54 -10.45 -3.44
N ASN A 21 5.75 -10.80 -3.88
CA ASN A 21 6.74 -11.52 -3.06
C ASN A 21 7.74 -10.60 -2.34
N SER A 22 7.49 -9.29 -2.34
CA SER A 22 8.34 -8.35 -1.61
C SER A 22 8.14 -8.48 -0.11
N HIS A 23 9.17 -8.14 0.66
CA HIS A 23 9.09 -8.13 2.12
C HIS A 23 7.93 -7.27 2.63
N MET A 24 7.64 -6.15 1.96
CA MET A 24 6.54 -5.26 2.33
C MET A 24 5.18 -5.92 2.10
N ALA A 25 5.01 -6.63 0.99
CA ALA A 25 3.77 -7.37 0.70
C ALA A 25 3.52 -8.48 1.73
N ILE A 26 4.56 -9.28 2.04
CA ILE A 26 4.46 -10.38 3.00
C ILE A 26 4.12 -9.85 4.40
N ARG A 27 4.84 -8.82 4.88
CA ARG A 27 4.57 -8.21 6.19
C ARG A 27 3.19 -7.57 6.28
N CYS A 28 2.73 -6.88 5.23
CA CYS A 28 1.37 -6.35 5.20
C CYS A 28 0.33 -7.46 5.26
N ALA A 29 0.54 -8.59 4.59
CA ALA A 29 -0.36 -9.73 4.66
C ALA A 29 -0.37 -10.38 6.07
N GLU A 30 0.80 -10.59 6.67
CA GLU A 30 0.93 -11.15 8.03
C GLU A 30 0.26 -10.28 9.10
N LEU A 31 0.40 -8.96 8.97
CA LEU A 31 -0.15 -7.98 9.92
C LEU A 31 -1.57 -7.53 9.58
N ASN A 32 -2.16 -8.10 8.53
CA ASN A 32 -3.48 -7.77 8.02
C ASN A 32 -3.67 -6.25 7.73
N ILE A 33 -2.62 -5.63 7.20
CA ILE A 33 -2.57 -4.22 6.83
C ILE A 33 -2.91 -4.09 5.34
N PRO A 34 -3.93 -3.30 4.96
CA PRO A 34 -4.28 -3.11 3.56
C PRO A 34 -3.12 -2.46 2.82
N ALA A 35 -2.72 -3.06 1.70
CA ALA A 35 -1.60 -2.59 0.91
C ALA A 35 -1.84 -2.67 -0.58
N ALA A 36 -1.37 -1.66 -1.31
CA ALA A 36 -1.19 -1.71 -2.75
C ALA A 36 0.31 -1.61 -3.06
N ILE A 37 0.86 -2.72 -3.53
CA ILE A 37 2.29 -2.87 -3.75
C ILE A 37 2.57 -2.79 -5.25
N GLY A 38 3.47 -1.90 -5.65
CA GLY A 38 3.85 -1.74 -7.06
C GLY A 38 2.72 -1.18 -7.93
N CYS A 39 2.02 -0.16 -7.43
CA CYS A 39 0.86 0.42 -8.14
C CYS A 39 1.22 1.20 -9.41
N GLY A 40 2.51 1.38 -9.69
CA GLY A 40 3.00 2.13 -10.85
C GLY A 40 3.06 3.63 -10.60
N GLU A 41 3.73 4.33 -11.50
CA GLU A 41 4.03 5.76 -11.37
C GLU A 41 2.80 6.65 -11.48
N GLU A 42 2.01 6.46 -12.53
CA GLU A 42 0.85 7.29 -12.82
C GLU A 42 -0.17 7.24 -11.68
N LEU A 43 -0.54 6.03 -11.24
CA LEU A 43 -1.47 5.85 -10.15
C LEU A 43 -0.90 6.39 -8.82
N PHE A 44 0.39 6.14 -8.52
CA PHE A 44 1.01 6.65 -7.31
C PHE A 44 0.96 8.19 -7.25
N GLU A 45 1.34 8.87 -8.32
CA GLU A 45 1.32 10.34 -8.37
C GLU A 45 -0.12 10.90 -8.38
N HIS A 46 -1.09 10.18 -8.93
CA HIS A 46 -2.51 10.53 -8.84
C HIS A 46 -3.01 10.45 -7.38
N LEU A 47 -2.72 9.34 -6.69
CA LEU A 47 -3.15 9.12 -5.31
C LEU A 47 -2.49 10.10 -4.34
N LYS A 48 -1.22 10.44 -4.57
CA LYS A 48 -0.46 11.41 -3.76
C LYS A 48 -1.09 12.80 -3.73
N LYS A 49 -1.87 13.18 -4.76
CA LYS A 49 -2.60 14.45 -4.81
C LYS A 49 -3.86 14.48 -3.94
N HIS A 50 -4.33 13.32 -3.47
CA HIS A 50 -5.54 13.19 -2.67
C HIS A 50 -5.21 12.97 -1.20
N LYS A 51 -6.03 13.53 -0.30
CA LYS A 51 -5.81 13.41 1.15
C LYS A 51 -6.27 12.05 1.69
N ARG A 52 -7.18 11.39 0.99
CA ARG A 52 -7.80 10.14 1.44
C ARG A 52 -7.95 9.20 0.24
N VAL A 53 -7.74 7.92 0.51
CA VAL A 53 -7.82 6.83 -0.47
C VAL A 53 -8.51 5.65 0.20
N LEU A 54 -9.41 5.01 -0.54
CA LEU A 54 -10.01 3.73 -0.22
C LEU A 54 -9.21 2.61 -0.88
N LEU A 55 -8.76 1.65 -0.09
CA LEU A 55 -8.12 0.42 -0.56
C LEU A 55 -9.00 -0.77 -0.21
N ASN A 56 -9.47 -1.48 -1.23
CA ASN A 56 -10.15 -2.76 -1.08
C ASN A 56 -9.27 -3.85 -1.70
N CYS A 57 -8.47 -4.51 -0.85
CA CYS A 57 -7.55 -5.56 -1.27
C CYS A 57 -8.28 -6.81 -1.79
N SER A 58 -9.48 -7.11 -1.28
CA SER A 58 -10.28 -8.28 -1.69
C SER A 58 -10.76 -8.16 -3.14
N SER A 59 -11.11 -6.95 -3.57
CA SER A 59 -11.57 -6.66 -4.94
C SER A 59 -10.49 -6.03 -5.82
N ALA A 60 -9.27 -5.84 -5.30
CA ALA A 60 -8.19 -5.12 -5.96
C ALA A 60 -8.59 -3.70 -6.45
N ILE A 61 -9.40 -2.99 -5.66
CA ILE A 61 -9.88 -1.64 -6.00
C ILE A 61 -9.13 -0.59 -5.19
N ILE A 62 -8.73 0.49 -5.86
CA ILE A 62 -8.12 1.68 -5.27
C ILE A 62 -8.90 2.90 -5.77
N GLN A 63 -9.44 3.70 -4.85
CA GLN A 63 -10.26 4.88 -5.18
C GLN A 63 -9.89 6.08 -4.31
N THR A 64 -9.92 7.27 -4.89
CA THR A 64 -9.75 8.52 -4.14
C THR A 64 -11.09 8.97 -3.55
N ILE A 65 -11.05 9.59 -2.38
CA ILE A 65 -12.22 10.08 -1.62
C ILE A 65 -11.99 11.47 -1.04
#